data_AF-A0A9E5LII8-F1
#
_entry.id   AF-A0A9E5LII8-F1
#
_cell.length_a   1.000
_cell.length_b   1.000
_cell.length_c   1.000
_cell.angle_alpha   90.00
_cell.angle_beta   90.00
_cell.angle_gamma   90.00
#
_symmetry.space_group_name_H-M   'P 1'
#
loop_
_entity.id
_entity.type
_entity.pdbx_description
1 polymer ?
#
loop_
_entity_poly.entity_id
_entity_poly.type
_entity_poly.pdbx_seq_one_letter_code
_entity_poly.pdbx_strand_id
1 'polypeptide(L)' 'EQFIVRERKLIDSPRTLESLGAELGLSKERVRQLEAAAFGKMRKYLEKNAGEVRNFL' A
#
# COMPACT_ATOMS: atom_id res chain seq x y z
N GLU A 1 -3.64 1.73 6.97
CA GLU A 1 -3.49 1.46 5.52
C GLU A 1 -2.12 1.89 4.97
N GLN A 2 -1.63 3.11 5.23
CA GLN A 2 -0.27 3.53 4.83
C GLN A 2 0.85 2.60 5.33
N PHE A 3 0.68 2.02 6.52
CA PHE A 3 1.62 1.06 7.10
C PHE A 3 1.91 -0.13 6.17
N ILE A 4 0.87 -0.80 5.63
CA ILE A 4 1.07 -2.00 4.80
C ILE A 4 1.77 -1.66 3.48
N VAL A 5 1.42 -0.52 2.86
CA VAL A 5 2.10 -0.08 1.62
C VAL A 5 3.56 0.25 1.90
N ARG A 6 3.85 0.94 3.01
CA ARG A 6 5.23 1.26 3.40
C ARG A 6 6.07 0.00 3.58
N GLU A 7 5.62 -0.91 4.45
CA GLU A 7 6.35 -2.13 4.79
C GLU A 7 6.52 -3.10 3.62
N ARG A 8 5.64 -3.03 2.60
CA ARG A 8 5.70 -3.93 1.44
C ARG A 8 6.33 -3.33 0.19
N LYS A 9 6.48 -2.00 0.09
CA LYS A 9 6.82 -1.33 -1.17
C LYS A 9 7.78 -0.15 -1.05
N LEU A 10 7.91 0.46 0.13
CA LEU A 10 8.67 1.70 0.33
C LEU A 10 9.88 1.52 1.26
N ILE A 11 10.26 0.28 1.55
CA ILE A 11 11.46 -0.07 2.32
C ILE A 11 12.34 -1.02 1.51
N ASP A 12 13.65 -1.01 1.78
CA ASP A 12 14.64 -1.78 1.02
C ASP A 12 14.44 -3.30 1.12
N SER A 13 13.90 -3.77 2.24
CA SER A 13 13.60 -5.19 2.48
C SER A 13 12.11 -5.39 2.76
N PRO A 14 11.28 -5.54 1.71
CA PRO A 14 9.84 -5.67 1.85
C PRO A 14 9.42 -6.86 2.72
N ARG A 15 8.50 -6.61 3.64
CA ARG A 15 7.92 -7.66 4.47
C ARG A 15 6.92 -8.52 3.70
N THR A 16 6.72 -9.77 4.12
CA THR A 16 5.73 -10.68 3.51
C THR A 16 4.33 -10.48 4.10
N LEU A 17 3.29 -10.91 3.38
CA LEU A 17 1.91 -10.84 3.87
C LEU A 17 1.73 -11.73 5.11
N GLU A 18 2.39 -12.89 5.15
CA GLU A 18 2.43 -13.75 6.33
C GLU A 18 3.04 -13.05 7.54
N SER A 19 4.21 -12.41 7.39
CA SER A 19 4.89 -11.76 8.51
C SER A 19 4.09 -10.58 9.08
N LEU A 20 3.44 -9.82 8.21
CA LEU A 20 2.56 -8.71 8.60
C LEU A 20 1.25 -9.23 9.19
N GLY A 21 0.73 -10.34 8.68
CA GLY A 21 -0.46 -10.99 9.24
C GLY A 21 -0.21 -11.48 10.66
N ALA A 22 0.92 -12.15 10.88
CA ALA A 22 1.33 -12.61 12.20
C ALA A 22 1.49 -11.45 13.20
N GLU A 23 2.15 -10.36 12.79
CA GLU A 23 2.33 -9.18 13.66
C GLU A 23 1.02 -8.46 13.98
N LEU A 24 0.13 -8.31 13.00
CA LEU A 24 -1.13 -7.56 13.15
C LEU A 24 -2.27 -8.41 13.73
N GLY A 25 -2.05 -9.70 13.98
CA GLY A 25 -3.11 -10.65 14.37
C GLY A 25 -4.17 -10.85 13.28
N LEU A 26 -3.77 -10.72 12.01
CA LEU A 26 -4.65 -10.81 10.85
C LEU A 26 -4.29 -12.00 9.97
N SER A 27 -5.29 -12.53 9.26
CA SER A 27 -5.00 -13.52 8.21
C SER A 27 -4.23 -12.88 7.05
N LYS A 28 -3.44 -13.70 6.35
CA LYS A 28 -2.71 -13.29 5.12
C LYS A 28 -3.64 -12.62 4.11
N GLU A 29 -4.83 -13.19 3.91
CA GLU A 29 -5.83 -12.61 2.98
C GLU A 29 -6.35 -11.27 3.47
N ARG A 30 -6.54 -11.09 4.79
CA ARG A 30 -6.96 -9.80 5.32
C ARG A 30 -5.91 -8.71 5.10
N VAL A 31 -4.62 -9.04 5.26
CA VAL A 31 -3.51 -8.14 4.92
C VAL A 31 -3.50 -7.81 3.43
N ARG A 32 -3.72 -8.79 2.55
CA ARG A 32 -3.82 -8.60 1.09
C ARG A 32 -4.95 -7.64 0.71
N GLN A 33 -6.12 -7.77 1.33
CA GLN A 33 -7.26 -6.86 1.11
C GLN A 33 -6.93 -5.44 1.53
N LEU A 34 -6.28 -5.26 2.68
CA LEU A 34 -5.86 -3.94 3.15
C LEU A 34 -4.78 -3.33 2.24
N GLU A 35 -3.85 -4.13 1.71
CA GLU A 35 -2.88 -3.69 0.70
C GLU A 35 -3.59 -3.20 -0.57
N ALA A 36 -4.52 -3.99 -1.11
CA ALA A 36 -5.28 -3.62 -2.30
C ALA A 36 -6.13 -2.36 -2.10
N ALA A 37 -6.77 -2.21 -0.93
CA ALA A 37 -7.55 -1.02 -0.59
C ALA A 37 -6.66 0.23 -0.49
N ALA A 38 -5.49 0.12 0.14
CA ALA A 38 -4.53 1.22 0.26
C ALA A 38 -3.99 1.64 -1.12
N PHE A 39 -3.65 0.68 -1.98
CA PHE A 39 -3.26 0.96 -3.36
C PHE A 39 -4.37 1.62 -4.17
N GLY A 40 -5.62 1.18 -4.02
CA GLY A 40 -6.77 1.81 -4.66
C GLY A 40 -6.94 3.27 -4.25
N LYS A 41 -6.74 3.60 -2.97
CA LYS A 41 -6.77 4.99 -2.48
C LYS A 41 -5.61 5.82 -3.04
N MET A 42 -4.39 5.27 -3.06
CA MET A 42 -3.22 5.94 -3.61
C MET A 42 -3.38 6.22 -5.11
N ARG A 43 -3.89 5.26 -5.88
CA ARG A 43 -4.20 5.46 -7.30
C ARG A 43 -5.23 6.57 -7.50
N LYS A 44 -6.35 6.55 -6.78
CA LYS A 44 -7.38 7.60 -6.87
C LYS A 44 -6.84 8.98 -6.52
N TYR A 45 -5.96 9.06 -5.51
CA TYR A 45 -5.30 10.30 -5.16
C TYR A 45 -4.39 10.78 -6.28
N LEU A 46 -3.56 9.90 -6.84
CA LEU A 46 -2.69 10.24 -7.97
C LEU A 46 -3.49 10.65 -9.20
N GLU A 47 -4.55 9.93 -9.57
CA GLU A 47 -5.43 10.28 -10.69
C GLU A 47 -6.10 11.64 -10.49
N LYS A 48 -6.58 11.94 -9.29
CA LYS A 48 -7.17 13.24 -8.95
C LYS A 48 -6.16 14.38 -9.07
N ASN A 49 -4.90 14.13 -8.69
CA ASN A 49 -3.82 15.12 -8.74
C ASN A 49 -2.94 14.97 -10.00
N ALA A 50 -3.31 14.10 -10.96
CA ALA A 50 -2.48 13.79 -12.13
C ALA A 50 -2.32 14.99 -13.06
N GLY A 51 -3.28 15.92 -13.03
CA GLY A 51 -3.15 17.22 -13.70
C GLY A 51 -1.97 18.03 -13.15
N GLU A 52 -1.67 17.95 -11.86
CA GLU A 52 -0.50 18.59 -11.26
C GLU A 52 0.79 17.80 -11.56
N VAL A 53 0.77 16.46 -11.48
CA VAL A 53 1.95 15.62 -11.78
C VAL A 53 2.42 15.77 -13.23
N ARG A 54 1.51 15.92 -14.19
CA ARG A 54 1.87 16.20 -15.59
C ARG A 54 2.54 17.56 -15.79
N ASN A 55 2.30 18.53 -14.91
CA ASN A 55 2.96 19.84 -14.99
C ASN A 55 4.41 19.82 -14.47
N PHE A 56 4.83 18.73 -13.82
CA PHE A 56 6.21 18.54 -13.33
C PHE A 56 7.09 17.71 -14.30
N LEU A 57 6.54 17.24 -15.43
CA LEU A 57 7.24 16.54 -16.52
C LEU A 57 7.36 17.44 -17.75
#